data_AF-A0AAW6X8A0-F1
#
_entry.id   AF-A0AAW6X8A0-F1
#
_cell.length_a   1.000
_cell.length_b   1.000
_cell.length_c   1.000
_cell.angle_alpha   90.00
_cell.angle_beta   90.00
_cell.angle_gamma   90.00
#
_symmetry.space_group_name_H-M   'P 1'
#
loop_
_entity.id
_entity.type
_entity.pdbx_description
1 polymer ?
#
loop_
_entity_poly.entity_id
_entity_poly.type
_entity_poly.pdbx_seq_one_letter_code
_entity_poly.pdbx_strand_id
1 'polypeptide(L)'
;MTLKNIAAAVLASLLLSGCQHAAKSAPDAAAQRDQLSSLVGAGVFLRERCNRADIPADDKLTAAALQEAEKKGWSPALNRAQLLAAGQHVAAQLAADATPLQEKCSEFNRSLAPFLAQLR
;
A
#
# COMPACT_ATOMS: atom_id res chain seq x y z
N MET A 1 26.27 -27.19 -60.55
CA MET A 1 25.72 -27.83 -59.34
C MET A 1 26.83 -27.95 -58.29
N THR A 2 26.47 -27.69 -57.03
CA THR A 2 27.29 -27.63 -55.80
C THR A 2 28.03 -26.32 -55.54
N LEU A 3 27.57 -25.55 -54.53
CA LEU A 3 28.40 -25.13 -53.39
C LEU A 3 27.55 -24.50 -52.26
N LYS A 4 27.47 -25.24 -51.14
CA LYS A 4 27.49 -24.79 -49.73
C LYS A 4 26.31 -24.01 -49.14
N ASN A 5 25.42 -24.78 -48.52
CA ASN A 5 24.66 -24.43 -47.32
C ASN A 5 25.60 -24.05 -46.16
N ILE A 6 25.70 -22.77 -45.80
CA ILE A 6 26.12 -22.32 -44.46
C ILE A 6 25.44 -20.97 -44.18
N ALA A 7 24.32 -20.99 -43.45
CA ALA A 7 23.87 -19.87 -42.61
C ALA A 7 22.66 -20.32 -41.75
N ALA A 8 22.81 -21.45 -41.08
CA ALA A 8 21.95 -21.78 -39.96
C ALA A 8 22.40 -20.99 -38.73
N ALA A 9 21.43 -20.44 -38.01
CA ALA A 9 21.51 -20.08 -36.60
C ALA A 9 22.49 -18.95 -36.21
N VAL A 10 22.23 -17.73 -36.68
CA VAL A 10 22.73 -16.52 -35.99
C VAL A 10 21.70 -16.12 -34.93
N LEU A 11 21.93 -16.68 -33.74
CA LEU A 11 21.86 -16.01 -32.44
C LEU A 11 20.64 -15.10 -32.19
N ALA A 12 19.54 -15.75 -31.81
CA ALA A 12 18.44 -15.18 -31.03
C ALA A 12 18.89 -14.92 -29.56
N SER A 13 19.88 -14.07 -29.36
CA SER A 13 20.48 -13.81 -28.04
C SER A 13 20.60 -12.33 -27.74
N LEU A 14 19.54 -11.55 -27.93
CA LEU A 14 19.50 -10.17 -27.46
C LEU A 14 18.13 -9.89 -26.81
N LEU A 15 18.21 -9.54 -25.51
CA LEU A 15 17.21 -8.85 -24.71
C LEU A 15 16.20 -9.69 -23.92
N LEU A 16 16.68 -10.68 -23.16
CA LEU A 16 16.09 -10.97 -21.84
C LEU A 16 16.77 -10.10 -20.78
N SER A 17 16.50 -8.79 -20.82
CA SER A 17 16.67 -7.91 -19.66
C SER A 17 15.56 -8.23 -18.67
N GLY A 18 15.56 -9.44 -18.11
CA GLY A 18 14.73 -9.74 -16.96
C GLY A 18 15.18 -8.81 -15.86
N CYS A 19 14.33 -7.86 -15.46
CA CYS A 19 14.54 -7.12 -14.22
C CYS A 19 14.77 -8.17 -13.15
N GLN A 20 16.02 -8.28 -12.68
CA GLN A 20 16.34 -9.05 -11.50
C GLN A 20 15.56 -8.39 -10.38
N HIS A 21 14.34 -8.90 -10.12
CA HIS A 21 13.57 -8.55 -8.95
C HIS A 21 14.35 -9.16 -7.79
N ALA A 22 15.39 -8.44 -7.35
CA ALA A 22 15.96 -8.63 -6.03
C ALA A 22 14.77 -8.66 -5.08
N ALA A 23 14.62 -9.76 -4.34
CA ALA A 23 13.56 -9.90 -3.36
C ALA A 23 13.55 -8.62 -2.53
N LYS A 24 12.45 -7.85 -2.61
CA LYS A 24 12.36 -6.55 -1.95
C LYS A 24 12.46 -6.83 -0.46
N SER A 25 13.60 -6.51 0.15
CA SER A 25 13.77 -6.60 1.59
C SER A 25 12.61 -5.88 2.28
N ALA A 26 12.13 -6.42 3.39
CA ALA A 26 11.08 -5.77 4.16
C ALA A 26 11.49 -4.30 4.43
N PRO A 27 10.57 -3.33 4.31
CA PRO A 27 10.85 -1.95 4.67
C PRO A 27 11.36 -1.87 6.10
N ASP A 28 12.14 -0.84 6.42
CA ASP A 28 12.54 -0.61 7.81
C ASP A 28 11.33 -0.34 8.71
N ALA A 29 11.53 -0.45 10.02
CA ALA A 29 10.43 -0.28 10.97
C ALA A 29 9.72 1.08 10.82
N ALA A 30 10.42 2.17 10.52
CA ALA A 30 9.79 3.48 10.37
C ALA A 30 8.87 3.52 9.14
N ALA A 31 9.33 3.02 8.00
CA ALA A 31 8.53 2.91 6.79
C ALA A 31 7.29 2.02 6.98
N GLN A 32 7.43 0.90 7.72
CA GLN A 32 6.28 0.07 8.08
C GLN A 32 5.26 0.85 8.92
N ARG A 33 5.72 1.60 9.92
CA ARG A 33 4.85 2.44 10.76
C ARG A 33 4.11 3.49 9.94
N ASP A 34 4.81 4.20 9.07
CA ASP A 34 4.25 5.27 8.25
C ASP A 34 3.19 4.75 7.28
N GLN A 35 3.43 3.56 6.70
CA GLN A 35 2.45 2.92 5.83
C GLN A 35 1.19 2.50 6.59
N LEU A 36 1.36 1.87 7.76
CA LEU A 36 0.22 1.42 8.56
C LEU A 36 -0.57 2.59 9.14
N SER A 37 0.10 3.63 9.64
CA SER A 37 -0.57 4.84 10.14
C SER A 37 -1.30 5.57 9.03
N SER A 38 -0.76 5.57 7.81
CA SER A 38 -1.45 6.10 6.62
C SER A 38 -2.73 5.35 6.29
N LEU A 39 -2.72 4.00 6.36
CA LEU A 39 -3.93 3.20 6.15
C LEU A 39 -5.01 3.50 7.19
N VAL A 40 -4.63 3.55 8.48
CA VAL A 40 -5.57 3.87 9.56
C VAL A 40 -6.08 5.31 9.42
N GLY A 41 -5.19 6.28 9.24
CA GLY A 41 -5.55 7.70 9.16
C GLY A 41 -6.41 8.04 7.96
N ALA A 42 -6.10 7.51 6.78
CA ALA A 42 -6.94 7.70 5.60
C ALA A 42 -8.30 6.97 5.73
N GLY A 43 -8.35 5.81 6.38
CA GLY A 43 -9.61 5.12 6.69
C GLY A 43 -10.50 5.92 7.65
N VAL A 44 -9.93 6.47 8.72
CA VAL A 44 -10.60 7.39 9.66
C VAL A 44 -11.12 8.62 8.92
N PHE A 45 -10.26 9.26 8.11
CA PHE A 45 -10.62 10.44 7.33
C PHE A 45 -11.79 10.16 6.37
N LEU A 46 -11.75 9.05 5.63
CA LEU A 46 -12.84 8.65 4.73
C LEU A 46 -14.16 8.48 5.48
N ARG A 47 -14.13 7.80 6.63
CA ARG A 47 -15.32 7.57 7.46
C ARG A 47 -15.93 8.89 7.94
N GLU A 48 -15.11 9.80 8.44
CA GLU A 48 -15.56 11.03 9.11
C GLU A 48 -15.86 12.17 8.15
N ARG A 49 -15.19 12.23 6.99
CA ARG A 49 -15.21 13.40 6.10
C ARG A 49 -15.74 13.09 4.71
N CYS A 50 -15.81 11.81 4.32
CA CYS A 50 -16.19 11.39 2.97
C CYS A 50 -17.46 10.52 2.92
N ASN A 51 -18.28 10.55 3.98
CA ASN A 51 -19.55 9.79 4.06
C ASN A 51 -19.40 8.27 3.89
N ARG A 52 -18.25 7.70 4.26
CA ARG A 52 -17.98 6.25 4.19
C ARG A 52 -18.37 5.53 5.49
N ALA A 53 -19.66 5.53 5.80
CA ALA A 53 -20.20 4.86 7.00
C ALA A 53 -20.02 3.32 6.99
N ASP A 54 -19.65 2.74 5.85
CA ASP A 54 -19.30 1.32 5.73
C ASP A 54 -17.89 0.99 6.28
N ILE A 55 -17.04 2.00 6.51
CA ILE A 55 -15.75 1.81 7.15
C ILE A 55 -15.97 1.64 8.67
N PRO A 56 -15.45 0.56 9.29
CA PRO A 56 -15.72 0.27 10.68
C PRO A 56 -15.02 1.24 11.65
N ALA A 57 -15.36 1.11 12.93
CA ALA A 57 -14.74 1.86 14.02
C ALA A 57 -13.23 1.58 14.16
N ASP A 58 -12.57 2.47 14.90
CA ASP A 58 -11.11 2.54 15.06
C ASP A 58 -10.46 1.22 15.44
N ASP A 59 -11.06 0.45 16.35
CA ASP A 59 -10.50 -0.82 16.81
C ASP A 59 -10.39 -1.85 15.67
N LYS A 60 -11.45 -2.02 14.87
CA LYS A 60 -11.46 -2.97 13.74
C LYS A 60 -10.57 -2.48 12.60
N LEU A 61 -10.59 -1.18 12.32
CA LEU A 61 -9.73 -0.58 11.30
C LEU A 61 -8.24 -0.75 11.63
N THR A 62 -7.86 -0.47 12.88
CA THR A 62 -6.48 -0.60 13.37
C THR A 62 -6.05 -2.06 13.45
N ALA A 63 -6.96 -2.96 13.87
CA ALA A 63 -6.70 -4.40 13.85
C ALA A 63 -6.38 -4.91 12.44
N ALA A 64 -7.12 -4.47 11.43
CA ALA A 64 -6.88 -4.87 10.05
C ALA A 64 -5.55 -4.33 9.49
N ALA A 65 -5.14 -3.12 9.88
CA ALA A 65 -3.82 -2.61 9.53
C ALA A 65 -2.69 -3.47 10.14
N LEU A 66 -2.81 -3.88 11.40
CA LEU A 66 -1.84 -4.82 12.01
C LEU A 66 -1.85 -6.19 11.30
N GLN A 67 -3.03 -6.69 10.94
CA GLN A 67 -3.15 -7.94 10.17
C GLN A 67 -2.49 -7.83 8.78
N GLU A 68 -2.54 -6.64 8.15
CA GLU A 68 -1.84 -6.38 6.88
C GLU A 68 -0.31 -6.45 7.06
N ALA A 69 0.20 -6.02 8.22
CA ALA A 69 1.61 -6.18 8.57
C ALA A 69 1.97 -7.66 8.75
N GLU A 70 1.15 -8.41 9.49
CA GLU A 70 1.34 -9.86 9.71
C GLU A 70 1.39 -10.64 8.39
N LYS A 71 0.45 -10.37 7.47
CA LYS A 71 0.42 -10.97 6.13
C LYS A 71 1.70 -10.72 5.32
N LYS A 72 2.38 -9.59 5.58
CA LYS A 72 3.66 -9.23 4.94
C LYS A 72 4.88 -9.74 5.70
N GLY A 73 4.69 -10.45 6.82
CA GLY A 73 5.78 -10.87 7.70
C GLY A 73 6.47 -9.69 8.40
N TRP A 74 5.77 -8.58 8.56
CA TRP A 74 6.28 -7.37 9.20
C TRP A 74 6.10 -7.44 10.71
N SER A 75 7.02 -6.82 11.43
CA SER A 75 6.95 -6.62 12.87
C SER A 75 7.11 -5.14 13.15
N PRO A 76 6.06 -4.33 12.85
CA PRO A 76 6.11 -2.90 13.10
C PRO A 76 6.32 -2.68 14.60
N ALA A 77 7.27 -1.82 14.97
CA ALA A 77 7.56 -1.48 16.36
C ALA A 77 6.46 -0.57 16.95
N LEU A 78 5.21 -1.02 16.92
CA LEU A 78 3.99 -0.35 17.36
C LEU A 78 3.02 -1.37 17.95
N ASN A 79 2.39 -1.04 19.07
CA ASN A 79 1.16 -1.70 19.50
C ASN A 79 -0.08 -1.04 18.88
N ARG A 80 -1.26 -1.65 19.08
CA ARG A 80 -2.54 -1.16 18.54
C ARG A 80 -2.83 0.30 18.94
N ALA A 81 -2.61 0.68 20.19
CA ALA A 81 -2.89 2.04 20.66
C ALA A 81 -1.94 3.08 20.02
N GLN A 82 -0.65 2.75 19.88
CA GLN A 82 0.33 3.60 19.22
C GLN A 82 0.01 3.77 17.73
N LEU A 83 -0.43 2.70 17.06
CA LEU A 83 -0.83 2.77 15.66
C LEU A 83 -2.09 3.62 15.47
N LEU A 84 -3.08 3.49 16.36
CA LEU A 84 -4.27 4.32 16.31
C LEU A 84 -3.93 5.80 16.51
N ALA A 85 -3.10 6.13 17.50
CA ALA A 85 -2.68 7.50 17.75
C ALA A 85 -1.92 8.09 16.54
N ALA A 86 -1.02 7.31 15.92
CA ALA A 86 -0.33 7.73 14.70
C ALA A 86 -1.30 7.93 13.53
N GLY A 87 -2.29 7.05 13.37
CA GLY A 87 -3.33 7.19 12.35
C GLY A 87 -4.21 8.42 12.56
N GLN A 88 -4.60 8.72 13.80
CA GLN A 88 -5.35 9.94 14.14
C GLN A 88 -4.55 11.20 13.84
N HIS A 89 -3.23 11.18 14.08
CA HIS A 89 -2.34 12.28 13.66
C HIS A 89 -2.35 12.47 12.14
N VAL A 90 -2.25 11.39 11.36
CA VAL A 90 -2.37 11.45 9.90
C VAL A 90 -3.74 11.99 9.47
N ALA A 91 -4.83 11.51 10.07
CA ALA A 91 -6.18 12.01 9.76
C ALA A 91 -6.32 13.52 10.02
N ALA A 92 -5.72 14.02 11.11
CA ALA A 92 -5.68 15.46 11.40
C ALA A 92 -4.87 16.24 10.36
N GLN A 93 -3.72 15.71 9.92
CA GLN A 93 -2.94 16.32 8.83
C GLN A 93 -3.72 16.35 7.52
N LEU A 94 -4.42 15.27 7.17
CA LEU A 94 -5.29 15.22 6.00
C LEU A 94 -6.44 16.22 6.08
N ALA A 95 -6.97 16.48 7.27
CA ALA A 95 -7.99 17.51 7.49
C ALA A 95 -7.45 18.94 7.35
N ALA A 96 -6.19 19.18 7.71
CA ALA A 96 -5.54 20.48 7.64
C ALA A 96 -4.94 20.80 6.25
N ASP A 97 -4.63 19.77 5.45
CA ASP A 97 -4.11 19.94 4.09
C ASP A 97 -5.06 20.77 3.20
N ALA A 98 -4.53 21.55 2.27
CA ALA A 98 -5.31 22.48 1.44
C ALA A 98 -6.00 21.84 0.22
N THR A 99 -5.70 20.57 -0.10
CA THR A 99 -6.30 19.86 -1.24
C THR A 99 -7.82 19.80 -1.05
N PRO A 100 -8.63 20.06 -2.09
CA PRO A 100 -10.09 20.03 -1.99
C PRO A 100 -10.60 18.70 -1.42
N LEU A 101 -11.62 18.76 -0.55
CA LEU A 101 -12.17 17.58 0.11
C LEU A 101 -12.58 16.50 -0.89
N GLN A 102 -13.24 16.89 -1.99
CA GLN A 102 -13.69 15.97 -3.02
C GLN A 102 -12.53 15.23 -3.69
N GLU A 103 -11.39 15.89 -3.88
CA GLU A 103 -10.19 15.30 -4.47
C GLU A 103 -9.56 14.29 -3.50
N LYS A 104 -9.40 14.65 -2.22
CA LYS A 104 -8.95 13.72 -1.16
C LYS A 104 -9.83 12.48 -1.07
N CYS A 105 -11.16 12.68 -1.02
CA CYS A 105 -12.11 11.58 -0.94
C CYS A 105 -12.02 10.67 -2.17
N SER A 106 -11.93 11.24 -3.38
CA SER A 106 -11.79 10.47 -4.61
C SER A 106 -10.49 9.66 -4.63
N GLU A 107 -9.37 10.29 -4.28
CA GLU A 107 -8.05 9.66 -4.23
C GLU A 107 -8.02 8.51 -3.23
N PHE A 108 -8.41 8.76 -1.98
CA PHE A 108 -8.38 7.74 -0.94
C PHE A 108 -9.39 6.63 -1.18
N ASN A 109 -10.59 6.92 -1.71
CA ASN A 109 -11.52 5.86 -2.08
C ASN A 109 -10.93 4.89 -3.12
N ARG A 110 -10.12 5.40 -4.06
CA ARG A 110 -9.45 4.58 -5.06
C ARG A 110 -8.25 3.84 -4.49
N SER A 111 -7.34 4.55 -3.82
CA SER A 111 -6.07 3.99 -3.35
C SER A 111 -6.23 3.04 -2.15
N LEU A 112 -7.21 3.28 -1.27
CA LEU A 112 -7.49 2.37 -0.14
C LEU A 112 -8.44 1.22 -0.50
N ALA A 113 -9.00 1.16 -1.71
CA ALA A 113 -10.00 0.14 -2.07
C ALA A 113 -9.57 -1.30 -1.71
N PRO A 114 -8.32 -1.75 -1.99
CA PRO A 114 -7.88 -3.10 -1.60
C PRO A 114 -7.86 -3.30 -0.09
N PHE A 115 -7.40 -2.30 0.66
CA PHE A 115 -7.35 -2.34 2.12
C PHE A 115 -8.74 -2.31 2.76
N LEU A 116 -9.70 -1.58 2.18
CA LEU A 116 -11.07 -1.55 2.70
C LEU A 116 -11.88 -2.80 2.34
N ALA A 117 -11.55 -3.46 1.22
CA ALA A 117 -12.24 -4.67 0.80
C ALA A 117 -12.11 -5.82 1.81
N GLN A 118 -10.98 -5.90 2.53
CA GLN A 118 -10.76 -6.91 3.59
C GLN A 118 -11.48 -6.59 4.91
N LEU A 119 -12.11 -5.42 5.05
CA LEU A 119 -12.83 -5.03 6.27
C LEU A 119 -14.29 -5.48 6.31
N ARG A 120 -14.81 -5.95 5.16
CA ARG A 120 -16.20 -6.36 4.98
C ARG A 120 -16.46 -7.74 5.54
#